data_AF-A0A2D4M699-F1
#
_entry.id   AF-A0A2D4M699-F1
#
_cell.length_a   1.000
_cell.length_b   1.000
_cell.length_c   1.000
_cell.angle_alpha   90.00
_cell.angle_beta   90.00
_cell.angle_gamma   90.00
#
_symmetry.space_group_name_H-M   'P 1'
#
loop_
_entity.id
_entity.type
_entity.pdbx_description
1 polymer ?
#
loop_
_entity_poly.entity_id
_entity_poly.type
_entity_poly.pdbx_seq_one_letter_code
_entity_poly.pdbx_strand_id
1 'polypeptide(L)'
;YNSFSTSLELPDNTLNFAKKHPLMDKAVPPHGNQPLLVKKDANFTQLVVERVHGLDGKPYEVLYIGTENGWLHKAVALSSGVHLIEELQVFEEAQPIKSLVLSVPKRALFIGSNTQVIQVPVANCSKYRTCSDCILAKDPYCAWTWNGSRCVRIDAYDGTS
;
A
#
# COMPACT_ATOMS: atom_id res chain seq x y z
N TYR A 1 -29.02 -28.17 16.41
CA TYR A 1 -30.00 -27.14 16.00
C TYR A 1 -29.35 -26.18 15.02
N ASN A 2 -29.34 -26.52 13.74
CA ASN A 2 -29.09 -25.57 12.64
C ASN A 2 -30.16 -25.90 11.60
N SER A 3 -31.29 -25.21 11.63
CA SER A 3 -32.50 -25.61 10.89
C SER A 3 -32.68 -24.92 9.55
N PHE A 4 -31.64 -24.27 9.02
CA PHE A 4 -31.70 -23.59 7.72
C PHE A 4 -30.43 -23.86 6.93
N SER A 5 -30.57 -24.48 5.76
CA SER A 5 -29.48 -24.84 4.86
C SER A 5 -29.23 -23.78 3.77
N THR A 6 -30.24 -22.97 3.48
CA THR A 6 -30.19 -21.88 2.50
C THR A 6 -30.91 -20.63 3.00
N SER A 7 -30.64 -19.48 2.39
CA SER A 7 -31.33 -18.21 2.72
C SER A 7 -32.82 -18.20 2.36
N LEU A 8 -33.28 -19.12 1.50
CA LEU A 8 -34.69 -19.27 1.13
C LEU A 8 -35.54 -19.87 2.24
N GLU A 9 -34.92 -20.59 3.19
CA GLU A 9 -35.61 -21.23 4.30
C GLU A 9 -35.76 -20.30 5.51
N LEU A 10 -35.23 -19.07 5.44
CA LEU A 10 -35.30 -18.11 6.54
C LEU A 10 -36.75 -17.62 6.75
N PRO A 11 -37.24 -17.55 8.00
CA PRO A 11 -38.57 -17.02 8.28
C PRO A 11 -38.75 -15.57 7.81
N ASP A 12 -39.95 -15.24 7.35
CA ASP A 12 -40.29 -13.89 6.88
C ASP A 12 -40.01 -12.80 7.91
N ASN A 13 -40.16 -13.07 9.21
CA ASN A 13 -39.85 -12.11 10.26
C ASN A 13 -38.36 -11.73 10.27
N THR A 14 -37.47 -12.71 10.06
CA THR A 14 -36.01 -12.47 9.97
C THR A 14 -35.67 -11.67 8.72
N LEU A 15 -36.25 -12.04 7.57
CA LEU A 15 -36.05 -11.32 6.31
C LEU A 15 -36.57 -9.88 6.39
N ASN A 16 -37.77 -9.69 6.95
CA ASN A 16 -38.37 -8.37 7.14
C ASN A 16 -37.59 -7.53 8.15
N PHE A 17 -37.04 -8.15 9.20
CA PHE A 17 -36.18 -7.44 10.15
C PHE A 17 -34.91 -6.95 9.45
N ALA A 18 -34.18 -7.80 8.74
CA ALA A 18 -32.97 -7.42 8.00
C ALA A 18 -33.24 -6.36 6.93
N LYS A 19 -34.38 -6.47 6.22
CA LYS A 19 -34.82 -5.48 5.23
C LYS A 19 -35.11 -4.11 5.86
N LYS A 20 -35.71 -4.07 7.05
CA LYS A 20 -36.09 -2.83 7.75
C LYS A 20 -34.97 -2.23 8.60
N HIS A 21 -33.99 -3.04 9.02
CA HIS A 21 -32.90 -2.62 9.92
C HIS A 21 -31.52 -3.00 9.35
N PRO A 22 -31.12 -2.44 8.20
CA PRO A 22 -29.83 -2.77 7.58
C PRO A 22 -28.63 -2.17 8.33
N LEU A 23 -28.84 -1.17 9.18
CA LEU A 23 -27.78 -0.45 9.88
C LEU A 23 -27.57 -1.01 11.29
N MET A 24 -26.30 -1.23 11.64
CA MET A 24 -25.90 -1.64 12.98
C MET A 24 -25.76 -0.44 13.92
N ASP A 25 -26.09 -0.64 15.19
CA ASP A 25 -25.92 0.36 16.24
C ASP A 25 -24.43 0.65 16.55
N LYS A 26 -23.60 -0.39 16.53
CA LYS A 26 -22.16 -0.27 16.85
C LYS A 26 -21.34 0.11 15.62
N ALA A 27 -20.46 1.10 15.79
CA ALA A 27 -19.44 1.44 14.81
C ALA A 27 -18.31 0.39 14.77
N VAL A 28 -17.68 0.23 13.61
CA VAL A 28 -16.46 -0.57 13.44
C VAL A 28 -15.25 0.33 13.75
N PRO A 29 -14.51 0.10 14.85
CA PRO A 29 -13.32 0.88 15.14
C PRO A 29 -12.16 0.48 14.22
N PRO A 30 -11.23 1.40 13.91
CA PRO A 30 -9.98 1.06 13.23
C PRO A 30 -9.10 0.20 14.15
N HIS A 31 -8.17 -0.54 13.56
CA HIS A 31 -7.15 -1.26 14.31
C HIS A 31 -6.34 -0.27 15.18
N GLY A 32 -6.21 -0.56 16.48
CA GLY A 32 -5.53 0.33 17.44
C GLY A 32 -6.34 1.55 17.87
N ASN A 33 -7.63 1.66 17.51
CA ASN A 33 -8.54 2.78 17.87
C ASN A 33 -8.05 4.17 17.44
N GLN A 34 -7.15 4.25 16.46
CA GLN A 34 -6.62 5.50 15.93
C GLN A 34 -6.28 5.37 14.43
N PRO A 35 -6.23 6.47 13.68
CA PRO A 35 -5.77 6.45 12.29
C PRO A 35 -4.30 6.02 12.18
N LEU A 36 -3.97 5.27 11.13
CA LEU A 36 -2.59 4.85 10.85
C LEU A 36 -1.74 6.02 10.33
N LEU A 37 -2.31 6.91 9.50
CA LEU A 37 -1.66 8.08 8.94
C LEU A 37 -2.64 9.25 8.89
N VAL A 38 -2.18 10.42 9.32
CA VAL A 38 -2.85 11.70 9.11
C VAL A 38 -1.82 12.65 8.50
N LYS A 39 -2.12 13.19 7.31
CA LYS A 39 -1.25 14.13 6.61
C LYS A 39 -2.03 15.42 6.34
N LYS A 40 -1.43 16.57 6.65
CA LYS A 40 -1.96 17.89 6.27
C LYS A 40 -1.58 18.18 4.82
N ASP A 41 -2.38 19.01 4.16
CA ASP A 41 -2.09 19.53 2.82
C ASP A 41 -1.94 18.43 1.73
N ALA A 42 -2.61 17.30 1.93
CA ALA A 42 -2.66 16.21 0.97
C ALA A 42 -4.07 15.60 0.89
N ASN A 43 -4.66 15.65 -0.29
CA ASN A 43 -5.95 15.04 -0.57
C ASN A 43 -5.72 13.69 -1.24
N PHE A 44 -5.79 12.62 -0.43
CA PHE A 44 -5.58 11.25 -0.89
C PHE A 44 -6.80 10.72 -1.65
N THR A 45 -6.56 10.04 -2.76
CA THR A 45 -7.60 9.54 -3.67
C THR A 45 -7.64 8.02 -3.76
N GLN A 46 -6.49 7.36 -3.67
CA GLN A 46 -6.35 5.92 -3.86
C GLN A 46 -5.34 5.34 -2.86
N LEU A 47 -5.55 4.09 -2.46
CA LEU A 47 -4.65 3.36 -1.57
C LEU A 47 -4.48 1.92 -2.07
N VAL A 48 -3.24 1.47 -2.17
CA VAL A 48 -2.88 0.06 -2.34
C VAL A 48 -1.87 -0.31 -1.27
N VAL A 49 -2.01 -1.50 -0.69
CA VAL A 49 -1.10 -2.01 0.34
C VAL A 49 -0.49 -3.33 -0.14
N GLU A 50 0.83 -3.45 -0.05
CA GLU A 50 1.55 -4.72 -0.26
C GLU A 50 2.19 -5.17 1.05
N ARG A 51 2.08 -6.46 1.36
CA ARG A 51 2.85 -7.07 2.45
C ARG A 51 4.14 -7.65 1.88
N VAL A 52 5.28 -7.12 2.33
CA VAL A 52 6.62 -7.44 1.82
C VAL A 52 7.48 -7.99 2.96
N HIS A 53 8.32 -8.99 2.69
CA HIS A 53 9.29 -9.45 3.68
C HIS A 53 10.60 -8.67 3.50
N GLY A 54 11.07 -8.03 4.57
CA GLY A 54 12.36 -7.34 4.59
C GLY A 54 13.53 -8.32 4.65
N LEU A 55 14.76 -7.78 4.64
CA LEU A 55 15.98 -8.59 4.75
C LEU A 55 16.08 -9.37 6.07
N ASP A 56 15.41 -8.89 7.12
CA ASP A 56 15.27 -9.54 8.43
C ASP A 56 14.22 -10.67 8.44
N GLY A 57 13.59 -10.97 7.30
CA GLY A 57 12.53 -11.95 7.17
C GLY A 57 11.20 -11.52 7.80
N LYS A 58 11.08 -10.29 8.32
CA LYS A 58 9.83 -9.81 8.93
C LYS A 58 8.89 -9.23 7.87
N PRO A 59 7.57 -9.38 8.05
CA PRO A 59 6.60 -8.75 7.18
C PRO A 59 6.46 -7.27 7.49
N TYR A 60 6.40 -6.46 6.44
CA TYR A 60 6.12 -5.02 6.48
C TYR A 60 4.96 -4.70 5.54
N GLU A 61 4.10 -3.78 5.95
CA GLU A 61 3.03 -3.25 5.08
C GLU A 61 3.54 -1.97 4.39
N VAL A 62 3.69 -2.04 3.08
CA VAL A 62 4.03 -0.89 2.24
C VAL A 62 2.75 -0.30 1.67
N LEU A 63 2.55 0.99 1.93
CA LEU A 63 1.41 1.76 1.46
C LEU A 63 1.82 2.57 0.23
N TYR A 64 1.02 2.47 -0.82
CA TYR A 64 1.07 3.32 -2.00
C TYR A 64 -0.19 4.17 -2.02
N ILE A 65 -0.02 5.49 -1.90
CA ILE A 65 -1.11 6.43 -1.70
C ILE A 65 -1.10 7.44 -2.84
N GLY A 66 -2.17 7.48 -3.62
CA GLY A 66 -2.34 8.47 -4.69
C GLY A 66 -3.02 9.74 -4.19
N THR A 67 -2.76 10.86 -4.86
CA THR A 67 -3.32 12.17 -4.52
C THR A 67 -4.10 12.80 -5.68
N GLU A 68 -4.87 13.85 -5.38
CA GLU A 68 -5.65 14.62 -6.36
C GLU A 68 -4.81 15.45 -7.35
N ASN A 69 -3.55 15.71 -7.02
CA ASN A 69 -2.63 16.54 -7.82
C ASN A 69 -1.50 15.73 -8.48
N GLY A 70 -1.59 14.40 -8.45
CA GLY A 70 -0.71 13.53 -9.23
C GLY A 70 0.56 13.09 -8.49
N TRP A 71 0.62 13.27 -7.17
CA TRP A 71 1.65 12.67 -6.33
C TRP A 71 1.28 11.24 -5.94
N LEU A 72 2.27 10.35 -6.00
CA LEU A 72 2.28 9.04 -5.38
C LEU A 72 3.17 9.08 -4.14
N HIS A 73 2.62 8.76 -2.98
CA HIS A 73 3.39 8.58 -1.75
C HIS A 73 3.62 7.09 -1.51
N LYS A 74 4.87 6.68 -1.30
CA LYS A 74 5.23 5.36 -0.80
C LYS A 74 5.60 5.47 0.66
N ALA A 75 5.00 4.66 1.52
CA ALA A 75 5.29 4.63 2.94
C ALA A 75 5.32 3.19 3.47
N VAL A 76 5.91 3.00 4.65
CA VAL A 76 5.89 1.71 5.36
C VAL A 76 5.29 1.90 6.75
N ALA A 77 4.38 1.00 7.14
CA ALA A 77 3.88 0.94 8.50
C ALA A 77 4.90 0.22 9.40
N LEU A 78 5.39 0.94 10.41
CA LEU A 78 6.27 0.41 11.44
C LEU A 78 5.56 0.45 12.80
N SER A 79 6.10 -0.25 13.79
CA SER A 79 5.60 -0.18 15.17
C SER A 79 5.66 1.23 15.76
N SER A 80 6.60 2.06 15.30
CA SER A 80 6.74 3.46 15.69
C SER A 80 5.83 4.42 14.94
N GLY A 81 5.00 3.93 14.01
CA GLY A 81 4.16 4.73 13.12
C GLY A 81 4.56 4.59 11.64
N VAL A 82 3.94 5.40 10.79
CA VAL A 82 4.19 5.39 9.35
C VAL A 82 5.43 6.18 8.99
N HIS A 83 6.35 5.56 8.25
CA HIS A 83 7.53 6.20 7.68
C HIS A 83 7.32 6.44 6.19
N LEU A 84 7.37 7.71 5.76
CA LEU A 84 7.28 8.08 4.34
C LEU A 84 8.62 7.81 3.65
N ILE A 85 8.62 6.92 2.66
CA ILE A 85 9.82 6.48 1.94
C ILE A 85 10.08 7.42 0.75
N GLU A 86 9.05 7.71 -0.04
CA GLU A 86 9.22 8.57 -1.23
C GLU A 86 7.91 9.27 -1.61
N GLU A 87 8.05 10.43 -2.25
CA GLU A 87 6.99 11.17 -2.92
C GLU A 87 7.40 11.34 -4.38
N LEU A 88 6.56 10.88 -5.30
CA LEU A 88 6.81 10.91 -6.73
C LEU A 88 5.68 11.64 -7.42
N GLN A 89 5.99 12.77 -8.07
CA GLN A 89 5.07 13.39 -9.02
C GLN A 89 5.05 12.51 -10.28
N VAL A 90 3.94 11.79 -10.50
CA VAL A 90 3.86 10.81 -11.58
C VAL A 90 3.49 11.45 -12.91
N PHE A 91 2.65 12.49 -12.89
CA PHE A 91 2.21 13.20 -14.09
C PHE A 91 2.92 14.54 -14.22
N GLU A 92 3.42 14.86 -15.42
CA GLU A 92 4.04 16.17 -15.70
C GLU A 92 3.07 17.33 -15.43
N GLU A 93 1.84 17.20 -15.95
CA GLU A 93 0.74 18.09 -15.60
C GLU A 93 -0.02 17.54 -14.39
N ALA A 94 -0.24 18.40 -13.37
CA ALA A 94 -0.93 18.01 -12.15
C ALA A 94 -2.36 17.54 -12.44
N GLN A 95 -2.66 16.28 -12.12
CA GLN A 95 -3.98 15.70 -12.31
C GLN A 95 -4.26 14.56 -11.32
N PRO A 96 -5.53 14.26 -11.02
CA PRO A 96 -5.87 13.25 -10.01
C PRO A 96 -5.45 11.84 -10.40
N ILE A 97 -4.87 11.11 -9.45
CA ILE A 97 -4.74 9.66 -9.54
C ILE A 97 -6.11 9.05 -9.29
N LYS A 98 -6.70 8.42 -10.32
CA LYS A 98 -8.04 7.83 -10.31
C LYS A 98 -8.03 6.31 -10.14
N SER A 99 -6.95 5.65 -10.53
CA SER A 99 -6.77 4.22 -10.28
C SER A 99 -5.33 3.95 -9.89
N LEU A 100 -5.17 3.02 -8.95
CA LEU A 100 -3.88 2.54 -8.50
C LEU A 100 -3.96 1.03 -8.39
N VAL A 101 -3.15 0.32 -9.17
CA VAL A 101 -3.17 -1.14 -9.23
C VAL A 101 -1.75 -1.68 -9.11
N LEU A 102 -1.53 -2.54 -8.12
CA LEU A 102 -0.27 -3.24 -7.93
C LEU A 102 -0.27 -4.56 -8.70
N SER A 103 0.78 -4.80 -9.47
CA SER A 103 1.08 -6.11 -10.03
C SER A 103 2.28 -6.72 -9.32
N VAL A 104 2.02 -7.64 -8.40
CA VAL A 104 3.07 -8.39 -7.68
C VAL A 104 3.99 -9.15 -8.65
N PRO A 105 3.48 -9.88 -9.67
CA PRO A 105 4.36 -10.60 -10.61
C PRO A 105 5.26 -9.67 -11.43
N LYS A 106 4.75 -8.50 -11.83
CA LYS A 106 5.54 -7.51 -12.60
C LYS A 106 6.36 -6.58 -11.72
N ARG A 107 6.20 -6.64 -10.40
CA ARG A 107 6.85 -5.76 -9.42
C ARG A 107 6.69 -4.28 -9.78
N ALA A 108 5.48 -3.90 -10.16
CA ALA A 108 5.16 -2.56 -10.64
C ALA A 108 3.77 -2.10 -10.19
N LEU A 109 3.61 -0.80 -10.03
CA LEU A 109 2.33 -0.12 -9.90
C LEU A 109 1.91 0.49 -11.22
N PHE A 110 0.64 0.32 -11.55
CA PHE A 110 -0.05 0.98 -12.65
C PHE A 110 -0.93 2.08 -12.09
N ILE A 111 -0.74 3.30 -12.58
CA ILE A 111 -1.32 4.53 -12.04
C ILE A 111 -2.10 5.19 -13.16
N GLY A 112 -3.43 5.23 -13.02
CA GLY A 112 -4.32 5.80 -14.03
C GLY A 112 -4.84 7.18 -13.65
N SER A 113 -4.92 8.04 -14.66
CA SER A 113 -5.60 9.34 -14.63
C SER A 113 -6.68 9.39 -15.72
N ASN A 114 -7.22 10.58 -16.01
CA ASN A 114 -8.13 10.75 -17.15
C ASN A 114 -7.42 10.63 -18.50
N THR A 115 -6.14 11.02 -18.57
CA THR A 115 -5.43 11.16 -19.84
C THR A 115 -4.46 10.02 -20.13
N GLN A 116 -3.92 9.38 -19.08
CA GLN A 116 -2.87 8.38 -19.26
C GLN A 116 -2.78 7.37 -18.11
N VAL A 117 -2.09 6.26 -18.41
CA VAL A 117 -1.66 5.25 -17.43
C VAL A 117 -0.14 5.22 -17.40
N ILE A 118 0.44 5.30 -16.20
CA ILE A 118 1.88 5.22 -15.98
C ILE A 118 2.20 3.93 -15.23
N GLN A 119 3.29 3.28 -15.63
CA GLN A 119 3.87 2.17 -14.87
C GLN A 119 5.09 2.67 -14.10
N VAL A 120 5.13 2.43 -12.79
CA VAL A 120 6.30 2.69 -11.94
C VAL A 120 6.75 1.40 -11.26
N PRO A 121 8.07 1.15 -11.08
CA PRO A 121 8.53 0.01 -10.31
C PRO A 121 8.16 0.16 -8.82
N VAL A 122 7.97 -0.94 -8.11
CA VAL A 122 7.69 -0.91 -6.65
C VAL A 122 8.83 -0.31 -5.83
N ALA A 123 10.05 -0.31 -6.36
CA ALA A 123 11.21 0.34 -5.76
C ALA A 123 12.27 0.65 -6.82
N ASN A 124 12.93 1.80 -6.68
CA ASN A 124 14.13 2.12 -7.45
C ASN A 124 15.33 2.30 -6.50
N CYS A 125 15.85 1.19 -5.96
CA CYS A 125 16.93 1.20 -4.96
C CYS A 125 18.23 1.86 -5.47
N SER A 126 18.44 1.90 -6.80
CA SER A 126 19.63 2.50 -7.41
C SER A 126 19.77 4.00 -7.15
N LYS A 127 18.70 4.69 -6.74
CA LYS A 127 18.73 6.09 -6.35
C LYS A 127 19.53 6.35 -5.06
N TYR A 128 19.66 5.34 -4.19
CA TYR A 128 20.42 5.44 -2.94
C TYR A 128 21.89 5.08 -3.20
N ARG A 129 22.76 6.08 -3.18
CA ARG A 129 24.16 5.93 -3.63
C ARG A 129 25.11 5.48 -2.53
N THR A 130 24.78 5.75 -1.27
CA THR A 130 25.61 5.36 -0.13
C THR A 130 24.90 4.32 0.74
N CYS A 131 25.67 3.60 1.56
CA CYS A 131 25.12 2.69 2.56
C CYS A 131 24.15 3.42 3.49
N SER A 132 24.54 4.62 3.95
CA SER A 132 23.69 5.46 4.79
C SER A 132 22.36 5.80 4.13
N ASP A 133 22.35 6.23 2.87
CA ASP A 133 21.11 6.53 2.15
C ASP A 133 20.20 5.30 2.04
N CYS A 134 20.79 4.15 1.68
CA CYS A 134 20.06 2.90 1.48
C CYS A 134 19.38 2.41 2.76
N ILE A 135 20.10 2.46 3.89
CA ILE A 135 19.58 1.99 5.19
C ILE A 135 18.60 3.01 5.78
N LEU A 136 18.87 4.31 5.67
CA LEU A 136 17.99 5.36 6.21
C LEU A 136 16.70 5.54 5.41
N ALA A 137 16.66 5.10 4.15
CA ALA A 137 15.43 5.05 3.37
C ALA A 137 14.34 4.18 4.01
N LYS A 138 14.73 3.14 4.78
CA LYS A 138 13.84 2.15 5.39
C LYS A 138 12.85 1.53 4.40
N ASP A 139 13.30 1.38 3.15
CA ASP A 139 12.50 0.79 2.08
C ASP A 139 12.61 -0.74 2.15
N PRO A 140 11.55 -1.50 2.50
CA PRO A 140 11.62 -2.95 2.69
C PRO A 140 12.03 -3.73 1.43
N TYR A 141 11.99 -3.12 0.25
CA TYR A 141 12.47 -3.74 -0.98
C TYR A 141 13.97 -3.58 -1.19
N CYS A 142 14.66 -2.70 -0.45
CA CYS A 142 16.03 -2.30 -0.72
C CYS A 142 17.01 -2.76 0.37
N ALA A 143 18.21 -3.17 -0.05
CA ALA A 143 19.30 -3.54 0.85
C ALA A 143 20.66 -3.10 0.29
N TRP A 144 21.60 -2.79 1.18
CA TRP A 144 22.97 -2.47 0.79
C TRP A 144 23.80 -3.75 0.58
N THR A 145 24.57 -3.76 -0.52
CA THR A 145 25.51 -4.85 -0.82
C THR A 145 26.94 -4.40 -0.55
N TRP A 146 27.69 -5.17 0.22
CA TRP A 146 29.11 -4.89 0.48
C TRP A 146 29.97 -5.15 -0.75
N ASN A 147 29.75 -6.29 -1.43
CA ASN A 147 30.51 -6.67 -2.62
C ASN A 147 30.34 -5.66 -3.77
N GLY A 148 29.10 -5.23 -4.02
CA GLY A 148 28.78 -4.29 -5.09
C GLY A 148 28.89 -2.82 -4.69
N SER A 149 29.10 -2.52 -3.40
CA SER A 149 29.08 -1.16 -2.83
C SER A 149 27.92 -0.32 -3.36
N ARG A 150 26.72 -0.92 -3.43
CA ARG A 150 25.51 -0.32 -3.99
C ARG A 150 24.25 -0.82 -3.29
N CYS A 151 23.21 0.00 -3.35
CA CYS A 151 21.87 -0.37 -2.90
C CYS A 151 21.15 -1.15 -4.01
N VAL A 152 20.61 -2.32 -3.67
CA VAL A 152 19.93 -3.22 -4.62
C VAL A 152 18.56 -3.62 -4.09
N ARG A 153 17.74 -4.16 -4.99
CA ARG A 153 16.45 -4.73 -4.62
C ARG A 153 16.64 -6.16 -4.08
N ILE A 154 16.01 -6.49 -2.96
CA ILE A 154 16.23 -7.78 -2.26
C ILE A 154 15.85 -8.98 -3.13
N ASP A 155 14.76 -8.89 -3.88
CA ASP A 155 14.30 -9.96 -4.78
C ASP A 155 15.02 -10.00 -6.14
N ALA A 156 15.94 -9.06 -6.38
CA ALA A 156 16.86 -9.11 -7.52
C ALA A 156 18.27 -9.57 -7.13
N TYR A 157 18.51 -9.81 -5.83
CA TYR A 157 19.80 -10.27 -5.33
C TYR A 157 19.84 -11.80 -5.24
N ASP A 158 20.23 -12.45 -6.33
CA ASP A 158 20.79 -13.80 -6.29
C ASP A 158 22.21 -13.65 -5.73
N GLY A 159 22.51 -14.22 -4.57
CA GLY A 159 23.77 -14.03 -3.81
C GLY A 159 25.06 -14.54 -4.46
N THR A 160 25.24 -14.37 -5.78
CA THR A 160 26.31 -14.91 -6.62
C THR A 160 27.04 -13.87 -7.47
N SER A 161 26.86 -12.56 -7.22
CA SER A 161 27.62 -11.50 -7.90
C SER A 161 28.74 -10.92 -7.04
#